data_AF-A0A7W1SQC0-F1
#
_entry.id   AF-A0A7W1SQC0-F1
#
_cell.length_a   1.000
_cell.length_b   1.000
_cell.length_c   1.000
_cell.angle_alpha   90.00
_cell.angle_beta   90.00
_cell.angle_gamma   90.00
#
_symmetry.space_group_name_H-M   'P 1'
#
loop_
_entity.id
_entity.type
_entity.pdbx_description
1 polymer ?
#
loop_
_entity_poly.entity_id
_entity_poly.type
_entity_poly.pdbx_seq_one_letter_code
_entity_poly.pdbx_strand_id
1 'polypeptide(L)'
;MNRLLILLLLLSFFSIPSQAQDVLVKWGKEHQIPKRSYIKRIIGEDQNGIFLLRSMGETRNNPGDILLERYSTDGISLMYSNKLSVPKIEGENVRFEQIFYINSQLVLFTSYYDQKESYNAIFVQYLDSLGKGISDPKMVNKINAPQKKNIGNFEIVLSQDSAKILICSNEPFEKYANEKIHYQVIDAKNLKPLWSNAFDLPYGGRELAISNHIVDNEGNVHMLAKVTRKMGKDRRQADYFFTIISYIWKDDAVKEYEVSLKDKSVSDIAFKLNPAGDLIAAGFYSNTTRGQSNSNSTSYGFNTIQYQEQKSLVAGTFYLKIGQASHKVVSRGMKEFDKNFLKEFMSAKNVDRGRELYSYLIDHLIMREDGGAILVGEQYYSTMVC
;
A
#
# COMPACT_ATOMS: atom_id res chain seq x y z
N MET A 1 -39.50 -45.62 5.31
CA MET A 1 -39.29 -44.66 6.43
C MET A 1 -37.86 -44.59 6.95
N ASN A 2 -37.01 -45.62 6.81
CA ASN A 2 -35.67 -45.63 7.43
C ASN A 2 -34.55 -44.85 6.69
N ARG A 3 -34.69 -44.49 5.40
CA ARG A 3 -33.64 -43.76 4.67
C ARG A 3 -33.66 -42.24 4.91
N LEU A 4 -34.82 -41.67 5.20
CA LEU A 4 -34.97 -40.23 5.49
C LEU A 4 -34.43 -39.88 6.89
N LEU A 5 -34.58 -40.79 7.85
CA LEU A 5 -34.07 -40.63 9.21
C LEU A 5 -32.53 -40.65 9.26
N ILE A 6 -31.88 -41.49 8.43
CA ILE A 6 -30.42 -41.58 8.35
C ILE A 6 -29.83 -40.31 7.71
N LEU A 7 -30.52 -39.71 6.72
CA LEU A 7 -30.11 -38.46 6.10
C LEU A 7 -30.21 -37.27 7.07
N LEU A 8 -31.25 -37.23 7.90
CA LEU A 8 -31.44 -36.22 8.95
C LEU A 8 -30.41 -36.35 10.09
N LEU A 9 -29.98 -37.57 10.45
CA LEU A 9 -28.94 -37.79 11.46
C LEU A 9 -27.53 -37.40 10.98
N LEU A 10 -27.24 -37.53 9.67
CA LEU A 10 -25.97 -37.10 9.07
C LEU A 10 -25.87 -35.57 8.95
N LEU A 11 -26.99 -34.87 8.79
CA LEU A 11 -27.03 -33.41 8.75
C LEU A 11 -26.79 -32.75 10.12
N SER A 12 -27.11 -33.44 11.23
CA SER A 12 -26.82 -32.93 12.58
C SER A 12 -25.36 -33.01 13.01
N PHE A 13 -24.51 -33.79 12.32
CA PHE A 13 -23.07 -33.88 12.61
C PHE A 13 -22.22 -32.77 11.96
N PHE A 14 -22.80 -31.93 11.10
CA PHE A 14 -22.10 -30.80 10.46
C PHE A 14 -22.36 -29.44 11.12
N SER A 15 -23.10 -29.41 12.23
CA SER A 15 -23.29 -28.18 13.02
C SER A 15 -22.13 -28.01 14.00
N ILE A 16 -20.90 -27.83 13.50
CA ILE A 16 -19.82 -27.30 14.33
C ILE A 16 -20.19 -25.84 14.58
N PRO A 17 -20.50 -25.41 15.82
CA PRO A 17 -20.62 -24.00 16.09
C PRO A 17 -19.26 -23.37 15.78
N SER A 18 -19.25 -22.46 14.79
CA SER A 18 -18.13 -21.57 14.58
C SER A 18 -18.03 -20.69 15.83
N GLN A 19 -17.32 -21.19 16.85
CA GLN A 19 -16.96 -20.37 17.98
C GLN A 19 -15.94 -19.37 17.45
N ALA A 20 -16.28 -18.09 17.55
CA ALA A 20 -15.32 -17.02 17.39
C ALA A 20 -14.12 -17.37 18.28
N GLN A 21 -12.95 -17.55 17.67
CA GLN A 21 -11.74 -17.76 18.45
C GLN A 21 -11.54 -16.51 19.30
N ASP A 22 -11.52 -16.69 20.63
CA ASP A 22 -11.06 -15.63 21.52
C ASP A 22 -9.66 -15.24 21.07
N VAL A 23 -9.50 -14.01 20.57
CA VAL A 23 -8.21 -13.50 20.13
C VAL A 23 -7.35 -13.36 21.37
N LEU A 24 -6.45 -14.32 21.57
CA LEU A 24 -5.54 -14.30 22.70
C LEU A 24 -4.45 -13.26 22.45
N VAL A 25 -4.69 -12.05 22.94
CA VAL A 25 -3.73 -10.96 22.89
C VAL A 25 -2.65 -11.20 23.94
N LYS A 26 -1.41 -11.39 23.49
CA LYS A 26 -0.24 -11.43 24.38
C LYS A 26 0.44 -10.08 24.39
N TRP A 27 0.52 -9.47 25.57
CA TRP A 27 1.27 -8.25 25.78
C TRP A 27 2.71 -8.57 26.18
N GLY A 28 3.64 -7.81 25.61
CA GLY A 28 5.02 -7.77 26.08
C GLY A 28 5.15 -6.98 27.38
N LYS A 29 6.35 -6.99 27.93
CA LYS A 29 6.72 -6.01 28.97
C LYS A 29 6.70 -4.61 28.36
N GLU A 30 6.40 -3.62 29.18
CA GLU A 30 6.57 -2.22 28.80
C GLU A 30 8.05 -1.95 28.53
N HIS A 31 8.35 -1.34 27.39
CA HIS A 31 9.71 -1.00 26.98
C HIS A 31 9.87 0.52 26.91
N GLN A 32 10.93 1.03 27.54
CA GLN A 32 11.29 2.43 27.41
C GLN A 32 11.86 2.68 26.00
N ILE A 33 11.16 3.51 25.22
CA ILE A 33 11.59 3.85 23.87
C ILE A 33 12.84 4.75 23.95
N PRO A 34 13.95 4.41 23.26
CA PRO A 34 15.13 5.27 23.23
C PRO A 34 14.78 6.68 22.74
N LYS A 35 15.35 7.70 23.38
CA LYS A 35 15.13 9.10 23.00
C LYS A 35 15.53 9.34 21.53
N ARG A 36 14.77 10.19 20.84
CA ARG A 36 14.98 10.54 19.43
C ARG A 36 14.99 9.31 18.51
N SER A 37 14.16 8.32 18.81
CA SER A 37 13.97 7.15 17.97
C SER A 37 12.49 6.85 17.77
N TYR A 38 12.16 6.16 16.70
CA TYR A 38 10.83 5.62 16.46
C TYR A 38 10.92 4.30 15.69
N ILE A 39 9.93 3.42 15.92
CA ILE A 39 9.81 2.19 15.15
C ILE A 39 9.32 2.57 13.76
N LYS A 40 10.13 2.27 12.75
CA LYS A 40 9.83 2.56 11.36
C LYS A 40 8.90 1.51 10.75
N ARG A 41 9.16 0.21 11.02
CA ARG A 41 8.34 -0.89 10.51
C ARG A 41 8.66 -2.21 11.20
N ILE A 42 7.69 -3.13 11.21
CA ILE A 42 7.93 -4.57 11.29
C ILE A 42 8.31 -5.06 9.88
N ILE A 43 9.39 -5.84 9.75
CA ILE A 43 9.90 -6.28 8.44
C ILE A 43 9.76 -7.78 8.19
N GLY A 44 9.37 -8.53 9.21
CA GLY A 44 9.00 -9.95 9.13
C GLY A 44 9.22 -10.66 10.46
N GLU A 45 8.97 -11.96 10.49
CA GLU A 45 9.15 -12.81 11.65
C GLU A 45 9.65 -14.20 11.25
N ASP A 46 10.28 -14.89 12.19
CA ASP A 46 10.51 -16.32 12.15
C ASP A 46 9.99 -16.99 13.43
N GLN A 47 10.21 -18.30 13.56
CA GLN A 47 9.72 -19.08 14.70
C GLN A 47 10.16 -18.52 16.06
N ASN A 48 11.30 -17.81 16.11
CA ASN A 48 11.94 -17.40 17.34
C ASN A 48 11.89 -15.89 17.57
N GLY A 49 11.58 -15.07 16.56
CA GLY A 49 11.47 -13.64 16.77
C GLY A 49 10.91 -12.82 15.61
N ILE A 50 10.53 -11.60 15.97
CA ILE A 50 9.97 -10.58 15.10
C ILE A 50 11.07 -9.55 14.82
N PHE A 51 11.28 -9.22 13.55
CA PHE A 51 12.26 -8.23 13.11
C PHE A 51 11.60 -6.87 12.92
N LEU A 52 12.23 -5.84 13.49
CA LEU A 52 11.78 -4.45 13.40
C LEU A 52 12.92 -3.55 12.92
N LEU A 53 12.56 -2.50 12.20
CA LEU A 53 13.45 -1.38 11.94
C LEU A 53 13.13 -0.22 12.87
N ARG A 54 14.17 0.31 13.50
CA ARG A 54 14.12 1.56 14.26
C ARG A 54 14.98 2.62 13.59
N SER A 55 14.45 3.83 13.46
CA SER A 55 15.24 4.99 13.04
C SER A 55 15.75 5.75 14.26
N MET A 56 17.01 6.21 14.22
CA MET A 56 17.69 6.93 15.30
C MET A 56 18.15 8.31 14.84
N GLY A 57 17.75 9.36 15.56
CA GLY A 57 18.35 10.68 15.42
C GLY A 57 18.09 11.36 14.07
N GLU A 58 17.00 10.99 13.39
CA GLU A 58 16.56 11.69 12.17
C GLU A 58 16.38 13.18 12.46
N THR A 59 17.13 13.99 11.73
CA THR A 59 16.93 15.43 11.62
C THR A 59 16.78 15.78 10.15
N ARG A 60 16.33 16.99 9.84
CA ARG A 60 16.16 17.46 8.45
C ARG A 60 17.40 17.24 7.55
N ASN A 61 18.61 17.19 8.13
CA ASN A 61 19.87 17.08 7.40
C ASN A 61 20.67 15.80 7.71
N ASN A 62 20.18 14.92 8.60
CA ASN A 62 20.83 13.65 8.91
C ASN A 62 19.76 12.56 8.95
N PRO A 63 19.75 11.62 7.99
CA PRO A 63 18.75 10.55 7.93
C PRO A 63 18.88 9.56 9.10
N GLY A 64 19.86 9.74 9.98
CA GLY A 64 19.98 8.93 11.19
C GLY A 64 20.54 7.54 10.92
N ASP A 65 20.82 6.82 12.00
CA ASP A 65 21.17 5.41 11.91
C ASP A 65 19.90 4.56 11.86
N ILE A 66 19.91 3.50 11.04
CA ILE A 66 18.86 2.50 11.03
C ILE A 66 19.33 1.31 11.87
N LEU A 67 18.55 0.95 12.88
CA LEU A 67 18.77 -0.22 13.71
C LEU A 67 17.84 -1.35 13.30
N LEU A 68 18.39 -2.55 13.23
CA LEU A 68 17.67 -3.81 13.17
C LEU A 68 17.47 -4.33 14.60
N GLU A 69 16.22 -4.33 15.04
CA GLU A 69 15.83 -4.93 16.30
C GLU A 69 15.20 -6.29 16.08
N ARG A 70 15.39 -7.20 17.04
CA ARG A 70 14.67 -8.47 17.10
C ARG A 70 14.04 -8.64 18.45
N TYR A 71 12.77 -9.04 18.46
CA TYR A 71 12.00 -9.31 19.66
C TYR A 71 11.60 -10.78 19.70
N SER A 72 11.56 -11.38 20.88
CA SER A 72 11.10 -12.75 21.05
C SER A 72 9.60 -12.87 20.74
N THR A 73 9.18 -13.97 20.12
CA THR A 73 7.75 -14.29 19.95
C THR A 73 7.09 -14.62 21.30
N ASP A 74 7.86 -15.17 22.24
CA ASP A 74 7.44 -15.36 23.63
C ASP A 74 7.74 -14.11 24.48
N GLY A 75 6.71 -13.48 25.01
CA GLY A 75 6.83 -12.31 25.89
C GLY A 75 7.29 -11.00 25.26
N ILE A 76 7.49 -10.93 23.92
CA ILE A 76 7.81 -9.72 23.15
C ILE A 76 8.95 -8.91 23.81
N SER A 77 10.05 -9.60 24.10
CA SER A 77 11.22 -9.01 24.74
C SER A 77 12.31 -8.71 23.72
N LEU A 78 12.95 -7.54 23.82
CA LEU A 78 14.04 -7.16 22.93
C LEU A 78 15.23 -8.12 23.11
N MET A 79 15.57 -8.85 22.05
CA MET A 79 16.71 -9.77 22.01
C MET A 79 18.00 -9.03 21.65
N TYR A 80 17.96 -8.21 20.61
CA TYR A 80 19.08 -7.35 20.21
C TYR A 80 18.61 -6.14 19.42
N SER A 81 19.48 -5.14 19.34
CA SER A 81 19.34 -3.93 18.54
C SER A 81 20.69 -3.61 17.89
N ASN A 82 20.85 -3.98 16.62
CA ASN A 82 22.10 -3.84 15.88
C ASN A 82 21.99 -2.73 14.83
N LYS A 83 23.08 -1.99 14.59
CA LYS A 83 23.14 -1.07 13.45
C LYS A 83 23.15 -1.86 12.15
N LEU A 84 22.27 -1.48 11.21
CA LEU A 84 22.22 -2.08 9.88
C LEU A 84 23.48 -1.74 9.08
N SER A 85 24.12 -2.74 8.50
CA SER A 85 25.23 -2.53 7.57
C SER A 85 24.67 -2.10 6.22
N VAL A 86 24.79 -0.81 5.91
CA VAL A 86 24.46 -0.25 4.60
C VAL A 86 25.74 -0.23 3.76
N PRO A 87 25.74 -0.80 2.54
CA PRO A 87 26.94 -0.85 1.70
C PRO A 87 27.33 0.54 1.18
N LYS A 88 28.54 0.61 0.63
CA LYS A 88 28.96 1.73 -0.22
C LYS A 88 28.99 1.29 -1.67
N ILE A 89 28.63 2.18 -2.58
CA ILE A 89 28.74 1.96 -4.02
C ILE A 89 29.76 2.97 -4.53
N GLU A 90 30.80 2.49 -5.20
CA GLU A 90 31.93 3.33 -5.67
C GLU A 90 32.58 4.19 -4.56
N GLY A 91 32.58 3.69 -3.32
CA GLY A 91 33.13 4.40 -2.15
C GLY A 91 32.20 5.45 -1.54
N GLU A 92 31.07 5.73 -2.19
CA GLU A 92 30.07 6.72 -1.78
C GLU A 92 28.95 6.10 -0.95
N ASN A 93 28.30 6.94 -0.15
CA ASN A 93 27.11 6.54 0.61
C ASN A 93 25.91 6.37 -0.32
N VAL A 94 25.07 5.39 0.00
CA VAL A 94 23.82 5.11 -0.72
C VAL A 94 22.60 5.49 0.10
N ARG A 95 21.45 5.64 -0.58
CA ARG A 95 20.15 5.83 0.05
C ARG A 95 19.57 4.47 0.43
N PHE A 96 19.11 4.30 1.67
CA PHE A 96 18.28 3.16 2.07
C PHE A 96 16.91 3.28 1.39
N GLU A 97 16.46 2.23 0.71
CA GLU A 97 15.14 2.20 0.06
C GLU A 97 14.17 1.29 0.81
N GLN A 98 14.55 0.02 1.00
CA GLN A 98 13.66 -1.00 1.56
C GLN A 98 14.45 -2.17 2.13
N ILE A 99 13.88 -2.87 3.11
CA ILE A 99 14.38 -4.19 3.52
C ILE A 99 13.20 -5.15 3.72
N PHE A 100 13.39 -6.41 3.35
CA PHE A 100 12.43 -7.48 3.64
C PHE A 100 13.12 -8.61 4.39
N TYR A 101 12.39 -9.28 5.28
CA TYR A 101 12.77 -10.59 5.78
C TYR A 101 11.99 -11.66 5.01
N ILE A 102 12.66 -12.34 4.09
CA ILE A 102 12.06 -13.32 3.16
C ILE A 102 13.00 -14.48 2.94
N ASN A 103 12.46 -15.69 2.79
CA ASN A 103 13.27 -16.92 2.63
C ASN A 103 14.34 -17.08 3.72
N SER A 104 14.00 -16.71 4.96
CA SER A 104 14.90 -16.71 6.13
C SER A 104 16.13 -15.79 6.00
N GLN A 105 16.08 -14.82 5.09
CA GLN A 105 17.18 -13.89 4.81
C GLN A 105 16.67 -12.44 4.84
N LEU A 106 17.52 -11.53 5.31
CA LEU A 106 17.26 -10.11 5.11
C LEU A 106 17.73 -9.70 3.71
N VAL A 107 16.86 -9.02 2.96
CA VAL A 107 17.10 -8.55 1.60
C VAL A 107 17.00 -7.04 1.60
N LEU A 108 18.15 -6.36 1.49
CA LEU A 108 18.29 -4.91 1.52
C LEU A 108 18.30 -4.33 0.11
N PHE A 109 17.50 -3.29 -0.11
CA PHE A 109 17.51 -2.45 -1.30
C PHE A 109 18.05 -1.06 -0.96
N THR A 110 18.97 -0.58 -1.81
CA THR A 110 19.57 0.74 -1.71
C THR A 110 19.66 1.41 -3.07
N SER A 111 19.58 2.74 -3.14
CA SER A 111 19.82 3.48 -4.38
C SER A 111 21.08 4.33 -4.34
N TYR A 112 21.70 4.49 -5.50
CA TYR A 112 22.89 5.30 -5.72
C TYR A 112 22.68 6.21 -6.93
N TYR A 113 22.88 7.50 -6.73
CA TYR A 113 22.84 8.50 -7.79
C TYR A 113 24.25 8.80 -8.28
N ASP A 114 24.52 8.46 -9.53
CA ASP A 114 25.76 8.79 -10.22
C ASP A 114 25.58 10.11 -10.98
N GLN A 115 26.24 11.16 -10.49
CA GLN A 115 26.17 12.48 -11.10
C GLN A 115 26.96 12.58 -12.42
N LYS A 116 28.01 11.76 -12.61
CA LYS A 116 28.85 11.81 -13.82
C LYS A 116 28.12 11.18 -14.99
N GLU A 117 27.54 10.01 -14.75
CA GLU A 117 26.80 9.24 -15.76
C GLU A 117 25.30 9.59 -15.79
N SER A 118 24.85 10.49 -14.90
CA SER A 118 23.48 11.03 -14.86
C SER A 118 22.41 9.95 -14.74
N TYR A 119 22.60 8.98 -13.83
CA TYR A 119 21.59 7.95 -13.54
C TYR A 119 21.38 7.77 -12.05
N ASN A 120 20.22 7.24 -11.69
CA ASN A 120 19.94 6.71 -10.36
C ASN A 120 19.70 5.20 -10.50
N ALA A 121 20.47 4.40 -9.77
CA ALA A 121 20.41 2.95 -9.84
C ALA A 121 20.01 2.36 -8.50
N ILE A 122 19.26 1.26 -8.53
CA ILE A 122 18.86 0.50 -7.35
C ILE A 122 19.63 -0.82 -7.32
N PHE A 123 20.10 -1.14 -6.13
CA PHE A 123 20.92 -2.30 -5.80
C PHE A 123 20.20 -3.15 -4.77
N VAL A 124 20.50 -4.45 -4.79
CA VAL A 124 20.01 -5.42 -3.82
C VAL A 124 21.17 -6.20 -3.20
N GLN A 125 21.07 -6.52 -1.91
CA GLN A 125 22.07 -7.27 -1.16
C GLN A 125 21.42 -8.16 -0.11
N TYR A 126 22.01 -9.33 0.16
CA TYR A 126 21.65 -10.15 1.31
C TYR A 126 22.39 -9.71 2.57
N LEU A 127 21.67 -9.62 3.67
CA LEU A 127 22.22 -9.42 5.01
C LEU A 127 21.91 -10.63 5.89
N ASP A 128 22.82 -11.01 6.79
CA ASP A 128 22.55 -12.00 7.84
C ASP A 128 21.49 -11.50 8.83
N SER A 129 21.03 -12.38 9.74
CA SER A 129 20.02 -12.03 10.74
C SER A 129 20.45 -10.92 11.70
N LEU A 130 21.75 -10.61 11.81
CA LEU A 130 22.28 -9.53 12.64
C LEU A 130 22.38 -8.20 11.88
N GLY A 131 22.02 -8.17 10.59
CA GLY A 131 22.03 -6.98 9.74
C GLY A 131 23.38 -6.69 9.08
N LYS A 132 24.28 -7.69 8.98
CA LYS A 132 25.57 -7.56 8.30
C LYS A 132 25.51 -8.09 6.87
N GLY A 133 26.17 -7.41 5.93
CA GLY A 133 26.23 -7.84 4.53
C GLY A 133 26.95 -9.18 4.36
N ILE A 134 26.31 -10.11 3.63
CA ILE A 134 26.86 -11.44 3.31
C ILE A 134 26.96 -11.72 1.81
N SER A 135 26.53 -10.79 0.97
CA SER A 135 26.73 -10.81 -0.49
C SER A 135 27.24 -9.46 -0.95
N ASP A 136 27.77 -9.36 -2.16
CA ASP A 136 28.02 -8.05 -2.77
C ASP A 136 26.69 -7.39 -3.20
N PRO A 137 26.59 -6.04 -3.16
CA PRO A 137 25.47 -5.33 -3.74
C PRO A 137 25.40 -5.54 -5.25
N LYS A 138 24.24 -5.94 -5.76
CA LYS A 138 23.99 -6.16 -7.20
C LYS A 138 23.00 -5.13 -7.72
N MET A 139 23.37 -4.41 -8.78
CA MET A 139 22.43 -3.52 -9.48
C MET A 139 21.29 -4.32 -10.11
N VAL A 140 20.04 -3.92 -9.85
CA VAL A 140 18.84 -4.58 -10.40
C VAL A 140 18.10 -3.72 -11.41
N ASN A 141 18.11 -2.41 -11.25
CA ASN A 141 17.48 -1.46 -12.18
C ASN A 141 18.25 -0.12 -12.17
N LYS A 142 18.11 0.67 -13.25
CA LYS A 142 18.58 2.05 -13.32
C LYS A 142 17.61 2.91 -14.13
N ILE A 143 17.50 4.18 -13.75
CA ILE A 143 16.74 5.21 -14.45
C ILE A 143 17.62 6.39 -14.83
N ASN A 144 17.29 7.04 -15.95
CA ASN A 144 17.95 8.28 -16.33
C ASN A 144 17.66 9.37 -15.30
N ALA A 145 18.68 10.12 -14.87
CA ALA A 145 18.58 11.13 -13.83
C ALA A 145 19.48 12.34 -14.13
N PRO A 146 19.11 13.21 -15.09
CA PRO A 146 19.97 14.32 -15.52
C PRO A 146 20.12 15.44 -14.49
N GLN A 147 19.25 15.52 -13.48
CA GLN A 147 19.22 16.63 -12.53
C GLN A 147 19.29 16.12 -11.09
N LYS A 148 20.32 16.53 -10.34
CA LYS A 148 20.48 16.16 -8.92
C LYS A 148 19.30 16.53 -8.04
N LYS A 149 18.54 17.57 -8.39
CA LYS A 149 17.33 17.99 -7.64
C LYS A 149 16.13 17.06 -7.84
N ASN A 150 16.14 16.25 -8.90
CA ASN A 150 15.12 15.28 -9.21
C ASN A 150 15.78 14.06 -9.87
N ILE A 151 16.08 13.06 -9.06
CA ILE A 151 16.77 11.83 -9.48
C ILE A 151 15.80 10.66 -9.72
N GLY A 152 14.50 10.96 -9.77
CA GLY A 152 13.43 9.95 -9.78
C GLY A 152 13.35 9.20 -8.45
N ASN A 153 12.55 8.15 -8.43
CA ASN A 153 12.31 7.35 -7.24
C ASN A 153 11.98 5.90 -7.57
N PHE A 154 12.13 5.04 -6.57
CA PHE A 154 11.85 3.62 -6.63
C PHE A 154 10.78 3.28 -5.60
N GLU A 155 9.81 2.45 -5.96
CA GLU A 155 8.91 1.78 -5.02
C GLU A 155 9.18 0.29 -5.13
N ILE A 156 9.34 -0.36 -3.98
CA ILE A 156 9.67 -1.78 -3.89
C ILE A 156 8.58 -2.49 -3.12
N VAL A 157 7.89 -3.40 -3.79
CA VAL A 157 6.70 -4.09 -3.28
C VAL A 157 6.91 -5.60 -3.34
N LEU A 158 6.59 -6.30 -2.25
CA LEU A 158 6.64 -7.75 -2.16
C LEU A 158 5.27 -8.35 -2.54
N SER A 159 5.25 -9.47 -3.28
CA SER A 159 4.01 -10.20 -3.57
C SER A 159 3.40 -10.82 -2.31
N GLN A 160 2.11 -11.14 -2.35
CA GLN A 160 1.40 -11.72 -1.22
C GLN A 160 2.01 -13.04 -0.73
N ASP A 161 2.47 -13.89 -1.65
CA ASP A 161 3.19 -15.14 -1.36
C ASP A 161 4.69 -14.94 -1.03
N SER A 162 5.16 -13.70 -1.02
CA SER A 162 6.57 -13.32 -0.81
C SER A 162 7.57 -13.91 -1.83
N ALA A 163 7.10 -14.45 -2.96
CA ALA A 163 7.93 -15.08 -3.98
C ALA A 163 8.45 -14.10 -5.04
N LYS A 164 7.87 -12.91 -5.17
CA LYS A 164 8.23 -11.90 -6.18
C LYS A 164 8.41 -10.54 -5.55
N ILE A 165 9.32 -9.76 -6.10
CA ILE A 165 9.52 -8.37 -5.72
C ILE A 165 9.34 -7.51 -6.97
N LEU A 166 8.43 -6.56 -6.89
CA LEU A 166 8.22 -5.51 -7.87
C LEU A 166 9.11 -4.32 -7.52
N ILE A 167 9.79 -3.79 -8.53
CA ILE A 167 10.49 -2.51 -8.52
C ILE A 167 9.77 -1.63 -9.52
N CYS A 168 9.02 -0.65 -9.02
CA CYS A 168 8.48 0.44 -9.82
C CYS A 168 9.48 1.57 -9.83
N SER A 169 9.73 2.13 -11.01
CA SER A 169 10.57 3.32 -11.13
C SER A 169 9.94 4.32 -12.09
N ASN A 170 10.03 5.58 -11.70
CA ASN A 170 9.64 6.71 -12.54
C ASN A 170 10.86 7.60 -12.75
N GLU A 171 11.09 7.95 -14.01
CA GLU A 171 12.14 8.89 -14.38
C GLU A 171 11.78 10.30 -13.86
N PRO A 172 12.77 11.18 -13.67
CA PRO A 172 12.53 12.59 -13.37
C PRO A 172 11.57 13.21 -14.36
N PHE A 173 10.47 13.72 -13.84
CA PHE A 173 9.39 14.35 -14.60
C PHE A 173 9.87 15.42 -15.60
N GLU A 174 9.37 15.33 -16.82
CA GLU A 174 9.30 16.44 -17.76
C GLU A 174 7.87 17.01 -17.80
N LYS A 175 7.75 18.34 -17.62
CA LYS A 175 6.45 19.02 -17.61
C LYS A 175 5.73 18.79 -18.94
N TYR A 176 4.52 18.22 -18.87
CA TYR A 176 3.65 17.88 -20.01
C TYR A 176 4.04 16.65 -20.84
N ALA A 177 5.01 15.84 -20.41
CA ALA A 177 5.24 14.52 -20.98
C ALA A 177 4.21 13.51 -20.47
N ASN A 178 3.95 12.44 -21.24
CA ASN A 178 3.26 11.28 -20.70
C ASN A 178 4.12 10.68 -19.59
N GLU A 179 3.52 10.35 -18.45
CA GLU A 179 4.24 9.68 -17.37
C GLU A 179 4.58 8.27 -17.83
N LYS A 180 5.87 8.03 -18.06
CA LYS A 180 6.41 6.70 -18.31
C LYS A 180 6.67 6.02 -16.99
N ILE A 181 6.02 4.87 -16.79
CA ILE A 181 6.26 4.01 -15.65
C ILE A 181 7.05 2.80 -16.11
N HIS A 182 8.09 2.47 -15.34
CA HIS A 182 8.88 1.27 -15.55
C HIS A 182 8.58 0.28 -14.42
N TYR A 183 8.22 -0.94 -14.79
CA TYR A 183 8.08 -2.05 -13.88
C TYR A 183 9.14 -3.10 -14.16
N GLN A 184 9.74 -3.60 -13.09
CA GLN A 184 10.57 -4.79 -13.11
C GLN A 184 10.16 -5.71 -11.98
N VAL A 185 9.86 -6.96 -12.31
CA VAL A 185 9.58 -8.00 -11.32
C VAL A 185 10.77 -8.96 -11.28
N ILE A 186 11.28 -9.22 -10.09
CA ILE A 186 12.37 -10.16 -9.83
C ILE A 186 11.89 -11.31 -8.93
N ASP A 187 12.55 -12.46 -9.05
CA ASP A 187 12.36 -13.61 -8.18
C ASP A 187 12.96 -13.31 -6.78
N ALA A 188 12.17 -13.51 -5.74
CA ALA A 188 12.56 -13.15 -4.38
C ALA A 188 13.60 -14.10 -3.74
N LYS A 189 13.83 -15.28 -4.34
CA LYS A 189 14.80 -16.28 -3.85
C LYS A 189 16.18 -16.11 -4.49
N ASN A 190 16.24 -15.75 -5.75
CA ASN A 190 17.51 -15.66 -6.49
C ASN A 190 17.84 -14.26 -7.01
N LEU A 191 16.93 -13.29 -6.83
CA LEU A 191 17.09 -11.88 -7.21
C LEU A 191 17.45 -11.70 -8.69
N LYS A 192 16.93 -12.58 -9.55
CA LYS A 192 17.01 -12.47 -11.01
C LYS A 192 15.72 -11.87 -11.57
N PRO A 193 15.80 -11.09 -12.65
CA PRO A 193 14.63 -10.56 -13.31
C PRO A 193 13.75 -11.71 -13.84
N LEU A 194 12.45 -11.60 -13.61
CA LEU A 194 11.43 -12.41 -14.26
C LEU A 194 10.97 -11.71 -15.54
N TRP A 195 10.66 -10.41 -15.44
CA TRP A 195 10.33 -9.57 -16.59
C TRP A 195 10.52 -8.09 -16.24
N SER A 196 10.62 -7.26 -17.28
CA SER A 196 10.61 -5.80 -17.17
C SER A 196 9.84 -5.19 -18.34
N ASN A 197 9.01 -4.18 -18.10
CA ASN A 197 8.38 -3.42 -19.16
C ASN A 197 8.24 -1.94 -18.77
N ALA A 198 8.11 -1.07 -19.76
CA ALA A 198 7.85 0.34 -19.58
C ALA A 198 6.67 0.74 -20.48
N PHE A 199 5.73 1.50 -19.92
CA PHE A 199 4.56 1.95 -20.67
C PHE A 199 4.17 3.37 -20.26
N ASP A 200 3.51 4.06 -21.19
CA ASP A 200 2.97 5.39 -20.96
C ASP A 200 1.56 5.27 -20.37
N LEU A 201 1.27 6.07 -19.34
CA LEU A 201 -0.08 6.15 -18.81
C LEU A 201 -1.02 6.93 -19.76
N PRO A 202 -2.28 6.47 -19.96
CA PRO A 202 -3.22 7.09 -20.90
C PRO A 202 -3.85 8.40 -20.38
N TYR A 203 -3.12 9.16 -19.54
CA TYR A 203 -3.58 10.39 -18.90
C TYR A 203 -2.66 11.59 -19.14
N GLY A 204 -1.88 11.57 -20.22
CA GLY A 204 -1.09 12.72 -20.67
C GLY A 204 -1.86 14.05 -20.57
N GLY A 205 -1.24 15.03 -19.92
CA GLY A 205 -1.83 16.36 -19.69
C GLY A 205 -2.90 16.43 -18.60
N ARG A 206 -3.12 15.36 -17.82
CA ARG A 206 -3.95 15.37 -16.61
C ARG A 206 -3.05 15.23 -15.38
N GLU A 207 -3.53 15.74 -14.24
CA GLU A 207 -2.91 15.47 -12.94
C GLU A 207 -3.31 14.05 -12.49
N LEU A 208 -2.30 13.25 -12.19
CA LEU A 208 -2.38 11.89 -11.66
C LEU A 208 -1.71 11.87 -10.29
N ALA A 209 -2.36 11.24 -9.32
CA ALA A 209 -1.74 10.87 -8.06
C ALA A 209 -1.79 9.35 -7.91
N ILE A 210 -0.63 8.71 -7.90
CA ILE A 210 -0.49 7.27 -7.66
C ILE A 210 -0.61 7.03 -6.16
N SER A 211 -1.57 6.19 -5.75
CA SER A 211 -1.75 5.83 -4.34
C SER A 211 -0.72 4.77 -3.93
N ASN A 212 -0.73 3.60 -4.58
CA ASN A 212 0.21 2.52 -4.32
C ASN A 212 0.15 1.43 -5.41
N HIS A 213 1.16 0.57 -5.42
CA HIS A 213 1.23 -0.63 -6.24
C HIS A 213 1.05 -1.91 -5.43
N ILE A 214 0.57 -2.95 -6.09
CA ILE A 214 0.65 -4.33 -5.62
C ILE A 214 1.10 -5.23 -6.78
N VAL A 215 1.81 -6.30 -6.46
CA VAL A 215 2.17 -7.36 -7.42
C VAL A 215 1.52 -8.65 -6.97
N ASP A 216 0.79 -9.30 -7.88
CA ASP A 216 0.14 -10.57 -7.58
C ASP A 216 1.10 -11.76 -7.68
N ASN A 217 0.61 -12.94 -7.27
CA ASN A 217 1.42 -14.15 -7.28
C ASN A 217 1.71 -14.65 -8.71
N GLU A 218 1.02 -14.17 -9.74
CA GLU A 218 1.37 -14.44 -11.14
C GLU A 218 2.44 -13.48 -11.67
N GLY A 219 2.72 -12.40 -10.95
CA GLY A 219 3.62 -11.33 -11.34
C GLY A 219 2.93 -10.24 -12.16
N ASN A 220 1.61 -10.15 -12.17
CA ASN A 220 0.89 -8.98 -12.70
C ASN A 220 1.00 -7.82 -11.72
N VAL A 221 1.00 -6.59 -12.24
CA VAL A 221 1.11 -5.37 -11.42
C VAL A 221 -0.20 -4.61 -11.47
N HIS A 222 -0.68 -4.20 -10.30
CA HIS A 222 -1.88 -3.37 -10.18
C HIS A 222 -1.53 -2.06 -9.48
N MET A 223 -1.99 -0.95 -10.04
CA MET A 223 -1.77 0.40 -9.55
C MET A 223 -3.13 1.04 -9.26
N LEU A 224 -3.30 1.57 -8.05
CA LEU A 224 -4.41 2.44 -7.71
C LEU A 224 -3.99 3.89 -7.92
N ALA A 225 -4.80 4.65 -8.66
CA ALA A 225 -4.52 6.06 -8.91
C ALA A 225 -5.78 6.93 -8.86
N LYS A 226 -5.57 8.19 -8.48
CA LYS A 226 -6.55 9.28 -8.56
C LYS A 226 -6.22 10.14 -9.76
N VAL A 227 -7.18 10.32 -10.66
CA VAL A 227 -7.00 11.02 -11.95
C VAL A 227 -7.95 12.21 -12.00
N THR A 228 -7.43 13.39 -12.32
CA THR A 228 -8.27 14.56 -12.64
C THR A 228 -9.00 14.38 -13.97
N ARG A 229 -10.28 14.73 -14.04
CA ARG A 229 -11.03 14.79 -15.30
C ARG A 229 -10.61 16.03 -16.10
N LYS A 230 -10.68 15.95 -17.43
CA LYS A 230 -10.40 17.11 -18.29
C LYS A 230 -11.32 18.27 -17.92
N MET A 231 -10.74 19.45 -17.64
CA MET A 231 -11.53 20.63 -17.26
C MET A 231 -12.50 21.04 -18.37
N GLY A 232 -13.78 21.17 -18.03
CA GLY A 232 -14.75 21.94 -18.82
C GLY A 232 -14.50 23.46 -18.70
N LYS A 233 -15.24 24.27 -19.46
CA LYS A 233 -15.11 25.75 -19.45
C LYS A 233 -15.35 26.40 -18.07
N ASP A 234 -15.94 25.69 -17.12
CA ASP A 234 -16.23 26.19 -15.78
C ASP A 234 -15.09 25.85 -14.80
N ARG A 235 -14.26 26.85 -14.50
CA ARG A 235 -12.97 26.72 -13.78
C ARG A 235 -13.09 26.54 -12.26
N ARG A 236 -14.26 26.20 -11.73
CA ARG A 236 -14.51 26.32 -10.28
C ARG A 236 -14.16 25.08 -9.45
N GLN A 237 -13.90 23.91 -10.06
CA GLN A 237 -13.47 22.73 -9.32
C GLN A 237 -12.81 21.66 -10.21
N ALA A 238 -11.74 21.01 -9.70
CA ALA A 238 -11.20 19.81 -10.33
C ALA A 238 -12.07 18.61 -9.97
N ASP A 239 -12.76 18.05 -10.97
CA ASP A 239 -13.43 16.75 -10.90
C ASP A 239 -12.37 15.65 -11.02
N TYR A 240 -12.49 14.57 -10.24
CA TYR A 240 -11.54 13.46 -10.24
C TYR A 240 -12.25 12.11 -10.14
N PHE A 241 -11.56 11.04 -10.52
CA PHE A 241 -12.00 9.67 -10.33
C PHE A 241 -10.84 8.80 -9.84
N PHE A 242 -11.18 7.69 -9.21
CA PHE A 242 -10.23 6.64 -8.89
C PHE A 242 -10.28 5.56 -9.96
N THR A 243 -9.12 5.04 -10.30
CA THR A 243 -8.96 3.99 -11.29
C THR A 243 -7.91 2.99 -10.82
N ILE A 244 -8.13 1.73 -11.19
CA ILE A 244 -7.15 0.67 -11.01
C ILE A 244 -6.61 0.33 -12.39
N ILE A 245 -5.30 0.44 -12.57
CA ILE A 245 -4.62 0.05 -13.80
C ILE A 245 -3.85 -1.23 -13.52
N SER A 246 -4.12 -2.27 -14.30
CA SER A 246 -3.48 -3.57 -14.18
C SER A 246 -2.67 -3.88 -15.44
N TYR A 247 -1.38 -4.13 -15.27
CA TYR A 247 -0.52 -4.65 -16.32
C TYR A 247 -0.42 -6.17 -16.20
N ILE A 248 -1.02 -6.87 -17.16
CA ILE A 248 -1.04 -8.33 -17.25
C ILE A 248 0.13 -8.75 -18.14
N TRP A 249 1.24 -9.13 -17.51
CA TRP A 249 2.53 -9.21 -18.20
C TRP A 249 2.62 -10.32 -19.24
N LYS A 250 1.93 -11.45 -19.01
CA LYS A 250 1.90 -12.58 -19.96
C LYS A 250 1.14 -12.27 -21.24
N ASP A 251 0.18 -11.35 -21.15
CA ASP A 251 -0.67 -10.92 -22.27
C ASP A 251 -0.16 -9.61 -22.89
N ASP A 252 0.88 -8.99 -22.33
CA ASP A 252 1.33 -7.62 -22.62
C ASP A 252 0.16 -6.62 -22.70
N ALA A 253 -0.76 -6.72 -21.74
CA ALA A 253 -2.03 -6.03 -21.76
C ALA A 253 -2.22 -5.10 -20.56
N VAL A 254 -2.61 -3.85 -20.82
CA VAL A 254 -3.04 -2.90 -19.80
C VAL A 254 -4.56 -2.92 -19.70
N LYS A 255 -5.08 -3.12 -18.50
CA LYS A 255 -6.52 -3.09 -18.18
C LYS A 255 -6.81 -1.99 -17.20
N GLU A 256 -7.87 -1.25 -17.46
CA GLU A 256 -8.30 -0.13 -16.62
C GLU A 256 -9.67 -0.42 -16.02
N TYR A 257 -9.82 -0.14 -14.73
CA TYR A 257 -11.07 -0.28 -13.98
C TYR A 257 -11.37 1.04 -13.26
N GLU A 258 -12.15 1.92 -13.90
CA GLU A 258 -12.68 3.12 -13.24
C GLU A 258 -13.63 2.71 -12.10
N VAL A 259 -13.38 3.23 -10.91
CA VAL A 259 -14.22 3.01 -9.73
C VAL A 259 -15.39 3.99 -9.75
N SER A 260 -16.47 3.60 -10.43
CA SER A 260 -17.67 4.42 -10.58
C SER A 260 -18.82 3.95 -9.67
N LEU A 261 -19.38 4.89 -8.90
CA LEU A 261 -20.46 4.65 -7.93
C LEU A 261 -21.77 5.36 -8.32
N LYS A 262 -22.07 5.45 -9.62
CA LYS A 262 -23.24 6.15 -10.18
C LYS A 262 -23.29 7.64 -9.79
N ASP A 263 -24.24 8.02 -8.93
CA ASP A 263 -24.50 9.37 -8.43
C ASP A 263 -23.81 9.63 -7.07
N LYS A 264 -22.78 8.85 -6.73
CA LYS A 264 -22.01 8.94 -5.49
C LYS A 264 -20.54 9.22 -5.79
N SER A 265 -19.87 9.89 -4.86
CA SER A 265 -18.44 10.21 -4.97
C SER A 265 -17.64 9.31 -4.04
N VAL A 266 -16.52 8.78 -4.52
CA VAL A 266 -15.56 8.03 -3.69
C VAL A 266 -14.85 9.02 -2.77
N SER A 267 -14.99 8.82 -1.47
CA SER A 267 -14.39 9.66 -0.44
C SER A 267 -12.97 9.20 -0.09
N ASP A 268 -12.80 7.88 -0.01
CA ASP A 268 -11.51 7.23 0.19
C ASP A 268 -11.56 5.78 -0.33
N ILE A 269 -10.40 5.23 -0.71
CA ILE A 269 -10.30 3.91 -1.33
C ILE A 269 -8.98 3.22 -0.98
N ALA A 270 -9.07 1.96 -0.64
CA ALA A 270 -7.93 1.05 -0.52
C ALA A 270 -8.14 -0.17 -1.43
N PHE A 271 -7.04 -0.80 -1.84
CA PHE A 271 -7.10 -2.05 -2.59
C PHE A 271 -6.06 -3.07 -2.12
N LYS A 272 -6.42 -4.36 -2.19
CA LYS A 272 -5.59 -5.51 -1.80
C LYS A 272 -6.00 -6.76 -2.58
N LEU A 273 -5.12 -7.76 -2.60
CA LEU A 273 -5.45 -9.11 -3.05
C LEU A 273 -6.09 -9.90 -1.90
N ASN A 274 -7.16 -10.64 -2.19
CA ASN A 274 -7.67 -11.65 -1.28
C ASN A 274 -6.83 -12.95 -1.36
N PRO A 275 -7.04 -13.95 -0.48
CA PRO A 275 -6.29 -15.21 -0.55
C PRO A 275 -6.46 -15.99 -1.86
N ALA A 276 -7.54 -15.77 -2.60
CA ALA A 276 -7.77 -16.37 -3.93
C ALA A 276 -7.06 -15.61 -5.06
N GLY A 277 -6.35 -14.52 -4.76
CA GLY A 277 -5.68 -13.66 -5.74
C GLY A 277 -6.61 -12.66 -6.44
N ASP A 278 -7.89 -12.58 -6.06
CA ASP A 278 -8.79 -11.57 -6.62
C ASP A 278 -8.41 -10.19 -6.07
N LEU A 279 -8.49 -9.19 -6.94
CA LEU A 279 -8.24 -7.81 -6.57
C LEU A 279 -9.50 -7.18 -5.98
N ILE A 280 -9.40 -6.78 -4.71
CA ILE A 280 -10.46 -6.15 -3.95
C ILE A 280 -10.15 -4.67 -3.80
N ALA A 281 -11.10 -3.82 -4.20
CA ALA A 281 -11.08 -2.40 -3.90
C ALA A 281 -12.31 -2.05 -3.06
N ALA A 282 -12.10 -1.39 -1.94
CA ALA A 282 -13.16 -1.05 -1.01
C ALA A 282 -12.86 0.29 -0.35
N GLY A 283 -13.90 0.96 0.10
CA GLY A 283 -13.72 2.22 0.79
C GLY A 283 -15.00 2.97 1.10
N PHE A 284 -14.86 4.27 1.31
CA PHE A 284 -15.93 5.16 1.72
C PHE A 284 -16.48 5.94 0.53
N TYR A 285 -17.78 6.24 0.56
CA TYR A 285 -18.43 7.11 -0.42
C TYR A 285 -19.28 8.18 0.25
N SER A 286 -19.55 9.26 -0.49
CA SER A 286 -20.46 10.34 -0.11
C SER A 286 -21.70 10.36 -1.01
N ASN A 287 -22.84 10.77 -0.45
CA ASN A 287 -24.06 11.07 -1.23
C ASN A 287 -23.96 12.43 -1.95
N THR A 288 -22.96 13.24 -1.60
CA THR A 288 -22.72 14.55 -2.20
C THR A 288 -21.84 14.42 -3.44
N THR A 289 -22.42 14.71 -4.62
CA THR A 289 -21.70 14.66 -5.92
C THR A 289 -20.77 15.84 -6.17
N ARG A 290 -20.88 16.90 -5.36
CA ARG A 290 -19.95 18.03 -5.40
C ARG A 290 -18.74 17.66 -4.56
N GLY A 291 -17.70 17.12 -5.19
CA GLY A 291 -16.41 16.96 -4.53
C GLY A 291 -16.03 18.29 -3.93
N GLN A 292 -15.98 18.44 -2.61
CA GLN A 292 -15.47 19.66 -1.98
C GLN A 292 -13.96 19.71 -2.20
N SER A 293 -13.51 20.04 -3.41
CA SER A 293 -12.11 20.31 -3.68
C SER A 293 -11.75 21.72 -3.20
N ASN A 294 -10.88 21.79 -2.21
CA ASN A 294 -9.58 22.45 -2.32
C ASN A 294 -8.58 21.29 -2.06
N SER A 295 -7.53 21.01 -2.81
CA SER A 295 -6.68 21.86 -3.65
C SER A 295 -5.75 20.95 -4.49
N ASN A 296 -4.93 21.56 -5.35
CA ASN A 296 -3.85 20.92 -6.11
C ASN A 296 -3.07 19.90 -5.25
N SER A 297 -3.15 18.63 -5.62
CA SER A 297 -2.35 17.55 -5.02
C SER A 297 -1.38 17.08 -6.08
N THR A 298 -0.33 17.88 -6.30
CA THR A 298 0.82 17.42 -7.08
C THR A 298 1.60 16.41 -6.27
N SER A 299 1.22 15.14 -6.39
CA SER A 299 2.03 14.00 -5.95
C SER A 299 3.02 13.67 -7.07
N TYR A 300 4.26 14.11 -6.93
CA TYR A 300 5.35 13.66 -7.78
C TYR A 300 6.17 12.62 -7.01
N GLY A 301 5.96 11.34 -7.33
CA GLY A 301 6.69 10.21 -6.76
C GLY A 301 5.86 9.30 -5.86
N PHE A 302 6.32 8.05 -5.73
CA PHE A 302 5.74 7.05 -4.84
C PHE A 302 5.79 7.57 -3.39
N ASN A 303 4.67 7.49 -2.68
CA ASN A 303 4.51 7.89 -1.27
C ASN A 303 4.48 9.40 -0.93
N THR A 304 4.27 10.31 -1.89
CA THR A 304 4.00 11.72 -1.55
C THR A 304 2.52 12.04 -1.65
N ILE A 305 1.68 11.53 -0.75
CA ILE A 305 0.35 12.10 -0.54
C ILE A 305 0.53 13.30 0.38
N GLN A 306 0.47 14.52 -0.17
CA GLN A 306 0.27 15.68 0.70
C GLN A 306 -1.19 15.67 1.16
N TYR A 307 -1.39 15.31 2.43
CA TYR A 307 -2.67 15.50 3.12
C TYR A 307 -2.94 17.00 3.22
N GLN A 308 -3.71 17.55 2.29
CA GLN A 308 -4.40 18.80 2.55
C GLN A 308 -5.73 18.47 3.21
N GLU A 309 -5.99 19.17 4.33
CA GLU A 309 -7.21 19.05 5.12
C GLU A 309 -8.44 19.24 4.23
N GLN A 310 -9.04 18.12 3.83
CA GLN A 310 -10.32 18.11 3.15
C GLN A 310 -11.32 17.41 4.07
N LYS A 311 -12.46 18.07 4.26
CA LYS A 311 -13.60 17.48 4.96
C LYS A 311 -14.25 16.45 4.04
N SER A 312 -13.63 15.28 3.89
CA SER A 312 -14.19 14.17 3.12
C SER A 312 -15.45 13.69 3.83
N LEU A 313 -16.62 13.87 3.19
CA LEU A 313 -17.89 13.39 3.72
C LEU A 313 -18.02 11.89 3.49
N VAL A 314 -18.64 11.18 4.41
CA VAL A 314 -18.80 9.72 4.37
C VAL A 314 -20.23 9.33 4.72
N ALA A 315 -20.94 8.78 3.74
CA ALA A 315 -22.32 8.29 3.84
C ALA A 315 -22.38 6.75 3.96
N GLY A 316 -21.37 6.04 3.50
CA GLY A 316 -21.36 4.59 3.53
C GLY A 316 -20.09 3.98 2.96
N THR A 317 -20.15 2.68 2.70
CA THR A 317 -19.04 1.87 2.20
C THR A 317 -19.35 1.26 0.83
N PHE A 318 -18.33 1.05 0.02
CA PHE A 318 -18.42 0.29 -1.22
C PHE A 318 -17.39 -0.84 -1.25
N TYR A 319 -17.67 -1.83 -2.10
CA TYR A 319 -16.82 -2.98 -2.35
C TYR A 319 -16.85 -3.32 -3.84
N LEU A 320 -15.69 -3.59 -4.41
CA LEU A 320 -15.46 -3.98 -5.80
C LEU A 320 -14.50 -5.17 -5.81
N LYS A 321 -14.86 -6.21 -6.56
CA LYS A 321 -14.03 -7.40 -6.77
C LYS A 321 -13.75 -7.59 -8.25
N ILE A 322 -12.48 -7.65 -8.61
CA ILE A 322 -11.99 -7.97 -9.94
C ILE A 322 -11.41 -9.40 -9.86
N GLY A 323 -11.99 -10.32 -10.63
CA GLY A 323 -11.63 -11.73 -10.57
C GLY A 323 -10.28 -11.98 -11.22
N GLN A 324 -9.38 -12.68 -10.53
CA GLN A 324 -8.00 -12.93 -10.96
C GLN A 324 -7.93 -13.55 -12.36
N ALA A 325 -8.54 -14.72 -12.57
CA ALA A 325 -8.53 -15.38 -13.89
C ALA A 325 -9.31 -14.62 -14.98
N SER A 326 -10.40 -13.95 -14.61
CA SER A 326 -11.29 -13.30 -15.58
C SER A 326 -10.80 -11.92 -16.03
N HIS A 327 -10.00 -11.27 -15.18
CA HIS A 327 -9.63 -9.85 -15.30
C HIS A 327 -10.85 -8.94 -15.55
N LYS A 328 -11.98 -9.25 -14.89
CA LYS A 328 -13.24 -8.51 -15.01
C LYS A 328 -13.79 -8.23 -13.63
N VAL A 329 -14.59 -7.17 -13.52
CA VAL A 329 -15.39 -6.91 -12.32
C VAL A 329 -16.42 -8.05 -12.18
N VAL A 330 -16.30 -8.83 -11.11
CA VAL A 330 -17.19 -9.98 -10.83
C VAL A 330 -18.18 -9.70 -9.71
N SER A 331 -17.89 -8.73 -8.83
CA SER A 331 -18.82 -8.28 -7.80
C SER A 331 -18.65 -6.80 -7.51
N ARG A 332 -19.76 -6.11 -7.24
CA ARG A 332 -19.79 -4.74 -6.74
C ARG A 332 -20.96 -4.57 -5.77
N GLY A 333 -20.74 -3.82 -4.70
CA GLY A 333 -21.74 -3.56 -3.68
C GLY A 333 -21.51 -2.22 -3.01
N MET A 334 -22.59 -1.65 -2.48
CA MET A 334 -22.56 -0.43 -1.67
C MET A 334 -23.50 -0.62 -0.49
N LYS A 335 -23.12 -0.06 0.66
CA LYS A 335 -23.94 -0.08 1.87
C LYS A 335 -23.87 1.28 2.55
N GLU A 336 -25.03 1.92 2.65
CA GLU A 336 -25.21 3.15 3.40
C GLU A 336 -25.14 2.87 4.90
N PHE A 337 -24.60 3.82 5.66
CA PHE A 337 -24.64 3.76 7.11
C PHE A 337 -26.05 4.02 7.61
N ASP A 338 -26.59 3.09 8.40
CA ASP A 338 -27.92 3.26 8.96
C ASP A 338 -27.95 4.35 10.04
N LYS A 339 -29.16 4.82 10.34
CA LYS A 339 -29.35 5.90 11.31
C LYS A 339 -28.87 5.53 12.72
N ASN A 340 -28.87 4.26 13.11
CA ASN A 340 -28.44 3.86 14.44
C ASN A 340 -26.92 3.94 14.54
N PHE A 341 -26.20 3.45 13.53
CA PHE A 341 -24.76 3.61 13.41
C PHE A 341 -24.36 5.10 13.41
N LEU A 342 -25.01 5.94 12.60
CA LEU A 342 -24.67 7.38 12.55
C LEU A 342 -24.88 8.09 13.90
N LYS A 343 -25.86 7.65 14.71
CA LYS A 343 -26.12 8.23 16.05
C LYS A 343 -24.99 7.98 17.06
N GLU A 344 -24.11 7.02 16.80
CA GLU A 344 -22.92 6.78 17.64
C GLU A 344 -21.86 7.89 17.46
N PHE A 345 -21.89 8.61 16.34
CA PHE A 345 -20.88 9.61 15.97
C PHE A 345 -21.43 11.04 15.87
N MET A 346 -22.75 11.22 15.78
CA MET A 346 -23.37 12.54 15.71
C MET A 346 -24.77 12.58 16.32
N SER A 347 -25.24 13.79 16.68
CA SER A 347 -26.58 13.97 17.26
C SER A 347 -27.72 13.48 16.34
N ALA A 348 -28.81 12.96 16.92
CA ALA A 348 -30.00 12.54 16.17
C ALA A 348 -30.53 13.63 15.23
N LYS A 349 -30.49 14.89 15.65
CA LYS A 349 -30.86 16.06 14.82
C LYS A 349 -30.02 16.17 13.54
N ASN A 350 -28.72 15.85 13.60
CA ASN A 350 -27.86 15.85 12.42
C ASN A 350 -28.15 14.64 11.52
N VAL A 351 -28.38 13.46 12.10
CA VAL A 351 -28.78 12.26 11.36
C VAL A 351 -30.09 12.48 10.60
N ASP A 352 -31.11 13.07 11.24
CA ASP A 352 -32.41 13.35 10.61
C ASP A 352 -32.34 14.45 9.54
N ARG A 353 -31.30 15.29 9.58
CA ARG A 353 -30.99 16.27 8.54
C ARG A 353 -30.17 15.67 7.38
N GLY A 354 -29.89 14.36 7.40
CA GLY A 354 -29.08 13.70 6.38
C GLY A 354 -27.62 14.13 6.39
N ARG A 355 -27.07 14.50 7.56
CA ARG A 355 -25.64 14.81 7.67
C ARG A 355 -24.82 13.53 7.57
N GLU A 356 -23.76 13.61 6.78
CA GLU A 356 -22.77 12.55 6.62
C GLU A 356 -21.68 12.66 7.69
N LEU A 357 -20.98 11.56 7.94
CA LEU A 357 -19.73 11.60 8.71
C LEU A 357 -18.70 12.43 7.94
N TYR A 358 -17.65 12.89 8.63
CA TYR A 358 -16.63 13.72 7.99
C TYR A 358 -15.23 13.37 8.47
N SER A 359 -14.27 13.51 7.56
CA SER A 359 -12.84 13.36 7.80
C SER A 359 -12.44 11.96 8.29
N TYR A 360 -13.12 10.92 7.80
CA TYR A 360 -12.68 9.54 7.98
C TYR A 360 -11.79 9.13 6.81
N LEU A 361 -10.64 8.55 7.14
CA LEU A 361 -9.71 7.95 6.19
C LEU A 361 -9.52 6.47 6.52
N ILE A 362 -9.31 5.65 5.52
CA ILE A 362 -9.05 4.23 5.65
C ILE A 362 -7.62 4.05 6.14
N ASP A 363 -7.48 3.44 7.30
CA ASP A 363 -6.18 3.05 7.83
C ASP A 363 -5.83 1.62 7.40
N HIS A 364 -6.81 0.70 7.49
CA HIS A 364 -6.61 -0.71 7.14
C HIS A 364 -7.74 -1.30 6.29
N LEU A 365 -7.33 -2.02 5.26
CA LEU A 365 -8.16 -3.00 4.55
C LEU A 365 -7.64 -4.40 4.91
N ILE A 366 -8.46 -5.21 5.58
CA ILE A 366 -8.10 -6.56 6.01
C ILE A 366 -8.97 -7.56 5.27
N MET A 367 -8.34 -8.49 4.56
CA MET A 367 -9.06 -9.50 3.79
C MET A 367 -9.46 -10.68 4.67
N ARG A 368 -10.71 -11.11 4.54
CA ARG A 368 -11.23 -12.32 5.19
C ARG A 368 -11.14 -13.51 4.24
N GLU A 369 -11.02 -14.71 4.81
CA GLU A 369 -10.94 -15.97 4.05
C GLU A 369 -12.22 -16.26 3.25
N ASP A 370 -13.38 -15.78 3.72
CA ASP A 370 -14.67 -15.91 3.04
C ASP A 370 -14.84 -14.96 1.83
N GLY A 371 -13.79 -14.19 1.50
CA GLY A 371 -13.81 -13.18 0.44
C GLY A 371 -14.38 -11.83 0.87
N GLY A 372 -14.91 -11.71 2.09
CA GLY A 372 -15.28 -10.43 2.70
C GLY A 372 -14.05 -9.58 3.03
N ALA A 373 -14.28 -8.33 3.42
CA ALA A 373 -13.24 -7.43 3.87
C ALA A 373 -13.68 -6.67 5.13
N ILE A 374 -12.72 -6.36 5.98
CA ILE A 374 -12.87 -5.43 7.11
C ILE A 374 -12.19 -4.13 6.71
N LEU A 375 -12.93 -3.03 6.81
CA LEU A 375 -12.42 -1.67 6.65
C LEU A 375 -12.29 -1.06 8.04
N VAL A 376 -11.08 -0.60 8.38
CA VAL A 376 -10.82 0.19 9.58
C VAL A 376 -10.51 1.60 9.11
N GLY A 377 -11.26 2.58 9.62
CA GLY A 377 -11.03 3.98 9.32
C GLY A 377 -11.01 4.82 10.57
N GLU A 378 -10.17 5.84 10.56
CA GLU A 378 -9.98 6.78 11.67
C GLU A 378 -10.48 8.17 11.29
N GLN A 379 -11.04 8.87 12.27
CA GLN A 379 -11.41 10.27 12.09
C GLN A 379 -10.20 11.16 12.36
N TYR A 380 -9.79 11.93 11.36
CA TYR A 380 -8.73 12.92 11.49
C TYR A 380 -9.31 14.31 11.74
N TYR A 381 -8.80 14.99 12.76
CA TYR A 381 -8.93 16.43 12.92
C TYR A 381 -7.55 17.03 13.14
N SER A 382 -7.30 18.17 12.52
CA SER A 382 -6.11 18.97 12.81
C SER A 382 -6.59 20.33 13.31
N THR A 383 -6.01 20.75 14.42
CA THR A 383 -6.19 22.09 14.98
C THR A 383 -4.90 22.84 14.72
N MET A 384 -4.91 23.80 13.79
CA MET A 384 -3.87 24.82 13.75
C MET A 384 -3.99 25.65 15.03
N VAL A 385 -3.01 25.49 15.92
CA VAL A 385 -2.82 26.42 17.03
C VAL A 385 -2.07 27.61 16.44
N CYS A 386 -2.79 28.72 16.25
CA CYS A 386 -2.23 29.99 15.79
C CYS A 386 -1.34 30.65 16.83
#